data_AF-A0ABC8QKU7-F1
#
_entry.id   AF-A0ABC8QKU7-F1
#
_cell.length_a   1.000
_cell.length_b   1.000
_cell.length_c   1.000
_cell.angle_alpha   90.00
_cell.angle_beta   90.00
_cell.angle_gamma   90.00
#
_symmetry.space_group_name_H-M   'P 1'
#
loop_
_entity.id
_entity.type
_entity.pdbx_description
1 polymer ?
#
loop_
_entity_poly.entity_id
_entity_poly.type
_entity_poly.pdbx_seq_one_letter_code
_entity_poly.pdbx_strand_id
1 'polypeptide(L)'
;MQLEIIAAIETFEAWNQPWTFLEAVKAWPTLIAADRTTLQQIWIEACDARHWQHADNGQNAAAADLALQERFPWLPDHARAKLVRAASFEWK
;
A
#
# COMPACT_ATOMS: atom_id res chain seq x y z
N MET A 1 -7.13 -10.21 11.65
CA MET A 1 -6.52 -9.45 12.75
C MET A 1 -5.75 -8.31 12.08
N GLN A 2 -6.37 -7.15 11.91
CA GLN A 2 -5.88 -6.11 10.99
C GLN A 2 -4.61 -5.38 11.48
N LEU A 3 -4.28 -5.53 12.77
CA LEU A 3 -3.10 -4.94 13.40
C LEU A 3 -1.78 -5.45 12.82
N GLU A 4 -1.70 -6.74 12.44
CA GLU A 4 -0.47 -7.31 11.87
C GLU A 4 -0.17 -6.74 10.48
N ILE A 5 -1.21 -6.44 9.69
CA ILE A 5 -1.05 -5.78 8.39
C ILE A 5 -0.47 -4.39 8.57
N ILE A 6 -1.01 -3.62 9.52
CA ILE A 6 -0.53 -2.26 9.83
C ILE A 6 0.92 -2.33 10.30
N ALA A 7 1.23 -3.19 11.27
CA ALA A 7 2.60 -3.37 11.77
C ALA A 7 3.59 -3.76 10.67
N ALA A 8 3.22 -4.68 9.78
CA ALA A 8 4.06 -5.10 8.67
C ALA A 8 4.35 -3.94 7.69
N ILE A 9 3.33 -3.13 7.36
CA ILE A 9 3.48 -1.93 6.51
C ILE A 9 4.37 -0.90 7.20
N GLU A 10 4.12 -0.64 8.48
CA GLU A 10 4.85 0.35 9.27
C GLU A 10 6.31 -0.01 9.48
N THR A 11 6.65 -1.29 9.54
CA THR A 11 8.04 -1.73 9.75
C THR A 11 8.85 -1.76 8.45
N PHE A 12 8.24 -1.52 7.29
CA PHE A 12 8.99 -1.39 6.05
C PHE A 12 9.84 -0.12 6.03
N GLU A 13 11.16 -0.31 5.88
CA GLU A 13 12.17 0.76 5.87
C GLU A 13 13.08 0.76 4.63
N ALA A 14 13.02 -0.28 3.79
CA ALA A 14 13.87 -0.45 2.59
C ALA A 14 13.46 0.47 1.43
N TRP A 15 13.36 1.78 1.68
CA TRP A 15 12.98 2.80 0.69
C TRP A 15 14.03 3.06 -0.39
N ASN A 16 15.20 2.45 -0.26
CA ASN A 16 16.18 2.34 -1.35
C ASN A 16 15.77 1.30 -2.42
N GLN A 17 14.80 0.42 -2.10
CA GLN A 17 14.26 -0.61 -3.00
C GLN A 17 12.73 -0.68 -2.88
N PRO A 18 11.99 0.40 -3.21
CA PRO A 18 10.55 0.49 -2.99
C PRO A 18 9.74 -0.57 -3.74
N TRP A 19 10.24 -1.09 -4.87
CA TRP A 19 9.61 -2.20 -5.61
C TRP A 19 9.56 -3.52 -4.82
N THR A 20 10.32 -3.65 -3.73
CA THR A 20 10.27 -4.84 -2.86
C THR A 20 9.19 -4.76 -1.79
N PHE A 21 8.50 -3.61 -1.69
CA PHE A 21 7.56 -3.31 -0.59
C PHE A 21 6.55 -4.44 -0.36
N LEU A 22 5.80 -4.85 -1.39
CA LEU A 22 4.76 -5.85 -1.24
C LEU A 22 5.33 -7.19 -0.75
N GLU A 23 6.43 -7.65 -1.34
CA GLU A 23 7.04 -8.93 -0.98
C GLU A 23 7.63 -8.91 0.43
N ALA A 24 8.26 -7.80 0.83
CA ALA A 24 8.76 -7.61 2.20
C ALA A 24 7.63 -7.62 3.24
N VAL A 25 6.53 -6.91 2.96
CA VAL A 25 5.37 -6.87 3.86
C VAL A 25 4.67 -8.24 3.92
N LYS A 26 4.53 -8.97 2.80
CA LYS A 26 3.95 -10.33 2.76
C LYS A 26 4.77 -11.37 3.53
N ALA A 27 6.09 -11.18 3.58
CA ALA A 27 7.02 -12.04 4.29
C ALA A 27 6.99 -11.86 5.82
N TRP A 28 6.18 -10.92 6.33
CA TRP A 28 6.07 -10.68 7.76
C TRP A 28 5.63 -11.94 8.52
N PRO A 29 6.38 -12.38 9.56
CA PRO A 29 6.24 -13.74 10.12
C PRO A 29 4.87 -14.08 10.69
N THR A 30 4.15 -13.09 11.20
CA THR A 30 2.86 -13.27 11.90
C THR A 30 1.64 -13.17 10.97
N LEU A 31 1.84 -12.80 9.69
CA LEU A 31 0.72 -12.71 8.75
C LEU A 31 0.20 -14.11 8.39
N ILE A 32 -1.10 -14.30 8.57
CA ILE A 32 -1.79 -15.51 8.10
C ILE A 32 -2.19 -15.36 6.63
N ALA A 33 -2.63 -16.46 6.01
CA ALA A 33 -3.06 -16.46 4.60
C ALA A 33 -4.14 -15.41 4.30
N ALA A 34 -5.11 -15.22 5.20
CA ALA A 34 -6.15 -14.21 5.04
C ALA A 34 -5.60 -12.77 5.05
N ASP A 35 -4.61 -12.49 5.89
CA ASP A 35 -3.98 -11.17 5.95
C ASP A 35 -3.17 -10.90 4.66
N ARG A 36 -2.46 -11.92 4.14
CA ARG A 36 -1.74 -11.82 2.86
C ARG A 36 -2.68 -11.57 1.69
N THR A 37 -3.84 -12.23 1.66
CA THR A 37 -4.90 -11.96 0.67
C THR A 37 -5.42 -10.53 0.79
N THR A 38 -5.64 -10.05 2.02
CA THR A 38 -6.09 -8.68 2.27
C THR A 38 -5.05 -7.66 1.80
N LEU A 39 -3.77 -7.90 2.11
CA LEU A 39 -2.65 -7.06 1.68
C LEU A 39 -2.54 -7.03 0.14
N GLN A 40 -2.75 -8.16 -0.54
CA GLN A 40 -2.79 -8.21 -2.00
C GLN A 40 -3.93 -7.34 -2.57
N GLN A 41 -5.11 -7.35 -1.94
CA GLN A 41 -6.24 -6.50 -2.36
C GLN A 41 -5.96 -5.01 -2.14
N ILE A 42 -5.35 -4.66 -1.01
CA ILE A 42 -4.89 -3.30 -0.72
C ILE A 42 -3.90 -2.84 -1.79
N TRP A 43 -2.93 -3.69 -2.14
CA TRP A 43 -1.93 -3.38 -3.15
C TRP A 43 -2.53 -3.19 -4.54
N ILE A 44 -3.47 -4.06 -4.94
CA ILE A 44 -4.19 -3.92 -6.22
C ILE A 44 -4.91 -2.57 -6.30
N GLU A 45 -5.57 -2.13 -5.22
CA GLU A 45 -6.22 -0.83 -5.18
C GLU A 45 -5.22 0.33 -5.25
N ALA A 46 -4.12 0.25 -4.47
CA ALA A 46 -3.08 1.29 -4.46
C ALA A 46 -2.43 1.46 -5.83
N CYS A 47 -2.22 0.37 -6.57
CA CYS A 47 -1.63 0.35 -7.90
C CYS A 47 -2.66 0.42 -9.03
N ASP A 48 -3.94 0.66 -8.76
CA ASP A 48 -4.95 0.69 -9.83
C ASP A 48 -4.69 1.86 -10.79
N ALA A 49 -4.57 1.54 -12.08
CA ALA A 49 -4.32 2.52 -13.14
C ALA A 49 -5.30 3.70 -13.16
N ARG A 50 -6.52 3.52 -12.63
CA ARG A 50 -7.53 4.57 -12.49
C ARG A 50 -7.06 5.73 -11.61
N HIS A 51 -6.16 5.50 -10.67
CA HIS A 51 -5.63 6.51 -9.76
C HIS A 51 -4.38 7.22 -10.31
N TRP A 52 -3.73 6.66 -11.34
CA TRP A 52 -2.43 7.10 -11.85
C TRP A 52 -2.51 7.71 -13.26
N GLN A 53 -3.57 8.47 -13.54
CA GLN A 53 -3.85 9.03 -14.88
C GLN A 53 -3.53 10.52 -15.00
N HIS A 54 -3.28 11.20 -13.89
CA HIS A 54 -2.97 12.62 -13.88
C HIS A 54 -1.51 12.84 -14.27
N ALA A 55 -1.24 13.97 -14.93
CA ALA A 55 0.12 14.42 -15.21
C ALA A 55 0.89 14.82 -13.94
N ASP A 56 0.17 15.10 -12.86
CA ASP A 56 0.71 15.47 -11.55
C ASP A 56 0.74 14.25 -10.61
N ASN A 57 1.95 13.87 -10.19
CA ASN A 57 2.15 12.74 -9.28
C ASN A 57 1.52 12.94 -7.89
N GLY A 58 1.39 14.19 -7.42
CA GLY A 58 0.68 14.51 -6.19
C GLY A 58 -0.82 14.27 -6.31
N GLN A 59 -1.43 14.58 -7.46
CA GLN A 59 -2.83 14.27 -7.74
C GLN A 59 -3.06 12.75 -7.82
N ASN A 60 -2.15 12.02 -8.47
CA ASN A 60 -2.22 10.56 -8.51
C ASN A 60 -2.12 9.93 -7.12
N ALA A 61 -1.18 10.39 -6.31
CA ALA A 61 -1.01 9.93 -4.94
C ALA A 61 -2.25 10.20 -4.08
N ALA A 62 -2.86 11.39 -4.20
CA ALA A 62 -4.08 11.74 -3.49
C ALA A 62 -5.28 10.88 -3.92
N ALA A 63 -5.43 10.58 -5.22
CA ALA A 63 -6.47 9.69 -5.72
C ALA A 63 -6.32 8.27 -5.19
N ALA A 64 -5.09 7.74 -5.17
CA ALA A 64 -4.81 6.41 -4.61
C ALA A 64 -5.05 6.37 -3.09
N ASP A 65 -4.67 7.41 -2.34
CA ASP A 65 -4.94 7.49 -0.88
C ASP A 65 -6.44 7.49 -0.60
N LEU A 66 -7.21 8.30 -1.33
CA LEU A 66 -8.66 8.38 -1.18
C LEU A 66 -9.33 7.02 -1.46
N ALA A 67 -8.96 6.35 -2.55
CA ALA A 67 -9.51 5.03 -2.89
C ALA A 67 -9.20 3.98 -1.80
N LEU A 68 -7.98 4.02 -1.24
CA LEU A 68 -7.62 3.17 -0.11
C LEU A 68 -8.43 3.50 1.15
N GLN A 69 -8.65 4.77 1.44
CA GLN A 69 -9.47 5.21 2.58
C GLN A 69 -10.91 4.74 2.45
N GLU A 70 -11.50 4.86 1.26
CA GLU A 70 -12.89 4.45 1.01
C GLU A 70 -13.06 2.93 1.08
N ARG A 71 -12.14 2.17 0.48
CA ARG A 71 -12.22 0.70 0.40
C ARG A 71 -11.75 0.01 1.69
N PHE A 72 -10.81 0.61 2.41
CA PHE A 72 -10.22 0.09 3.64
C PHE A 72 -10.21 1.14 4.75
N PRO A 73 -11.38 1.55 5.29
CA PRO A 73 -11.49 2.65 6.26
C PRO A 73 -10.80 2.38 7.61
N TRP A 74 -10.44 1.13 7.89
CA TRP A 74 -9.67 0.73 9.07
C TRP A 74 -8.16 0.95 8.90
N LEU A 75 -7.68 1.21 7.68
CA LEU A 75 -6.27 1.39 7.37
C LEU A 75 -5.86 2.84 7.68
N PRO A 76 -4.96 3.06 8.65
CA PRO A 76 -4.63 4.40 9.11
C PRO A 76 -3.81 5.19 8.08
N ASP A 77 -3.88 6.52 8.16
CA ASP A 77 -3.29 7.45 7.20
C ASP A 77 -1.78 7.20 6.97
N HIS A 78 -1.02 6.91 8.03
CA HIS A 78 0.42 6.63 7.91
C HIS A 78 0.71 5.35 7.12
N ALA A 79 -0.13 4.32 7.26
CA ALA A 79 0.03 3.06 6.53
C ALA A 79 -0.34 3.24 5.05
N ARG A 80 -1.43 3.99 4.78
CA ARG A 80 -1.80 4.36 3.40
C ARG A 80 -0.71 5.19 2.73
N ALA A 81 -0.12 6.17 3.42
CA ALA A 81 0.96 6.97 2.87
C ALA A 81 2.17 6.12 2.44
N LYS A 82 2.51 5.07 3.19
CA LYS A 82 3.57 4.10 2.78
C LYS A 82 3.17 3.31 1.54
N LEU A 83 1.93 2.83 1.46
CA LEU A 83 1.41 2.11 0.30
C LEU A 83 1.42 2.97 -0.97
N VAL A 84 0.87 4.18 -0.88
CA VAL A 84 0.82 5.14 -1.99
C VAL A 84 2.23 5.52 -2.45
N ARG A 85 3.15 5.76 -1.49
CA ARG A 85 4.55 6.02 -1.81
C ARG A 85 5.16 4.86 -2.58
N ALA A 86 4.97 3.61 -2.13
CA ALA A 86 5.50 2.44 -2.83
C ALA A 86 4.87 2.28 -4.23
N ALA A 87 3.55 2.39 -4.34
CA ALA A 87 2.82 2.31 -5.60
C ALA A 87 3.27 3.37 -6.62
N SER A 88 3.67 4.57 -6.18
CA SER A 88 4.17 5.62 -7.08
C SER A 88 5.43 5.23 -7.86
N PHE A 89 6.19 4.23 -7.40
CA PHE A 89 7.37 3.73 -8.11
C PHE A 89 7.05 2.66 -9.16
N GLU A 90 5.86 2.06 -9.14
CA GLU A 90 5.39 1.15 -10.19
C GLU A 90 4.97 1.90 -11.46
N TRP A 91 4.62 3.19 -11.32
CA TRP A 91 4.14 4.06 -12.40
C TRP A 91 5.18 5.07 -12.90
N LYS A 92 6.43 4.99 -12.42
CA LYS A 92 7.57 5.80 -12.88
C LYS A 92 8.33 5.09 -13.99
#